data_AF-A0A920MBB6-F1
#
_entry.id   AF-A0A920MBB6-F1
#
_cell.length_a   1.000
_cell.length_b   1.000
_cell.length_c   1.000
_cell.angle_alpha   90.00
_cell.angle_beta   90.00
_cell.angle_gamma   90.00
#
_symmetry.space_group_name_H-M   'P 1'
#
loop_
_entity.id
_entity.type
_entity.pdbx_description
1 polymer ?
#
loop_
_entity_poly.entity_id
_entity_poly.type
_entity_poly.pdbx_seq_one_letter_code
_entity_poly.pdbx_strand_id
1 'polypeptide(L)' 'MTIPEITFPNEDKDFIKNPYPYLKELRNSSPIHYDKLSGLNLITHFEDVKEIQKSKNFSSSEPRTT' A
#
# COMPACT_ATOMS: atom_id res chain seq x y z
N MET A 1 2.20 -15.92 -7.40
CA MET A 1 3.10 -14.87 -6.88
C MET A 1 2.85 -14.75 -5.39
N THR A 2 3.90 -14.59 -4.59
CA THR A 2 3.78 -14.35 -3.15
C THR A 2 3.85 -12.83 -2.92
N ILE A 3 2.85 -12.25 -2.27
CA ILE A 3 2.83 -10.82 -1.93
C ILE A 3 3.80 -10.60 -0.75
N PRO A 4 4.79 -9.69 -0.84
CA PRO A 4 5.68 -9.39 0.27
C PRO A 4 4.92 -8.81 1.46
N GLU A 5 5.27 -9.27 2.66
CA GLU A 5 4.70 -8.77 3.91
C GLU A 5 5.61 -7.68 4.50
N ILE A 6 5.00 -6.59 4.94
CA ILE A 6 5.67 -5.47 5.59
C ILE A 6 4.99 -5.11 6.92
N THR A 7 5.68 -4.29 7.69
CA THR A 7 5.09 -3.54 8.80
C THR A 7 5.26 -2.08 8.43
N PHE A 8 4.17 -1.45 7.96
CA PHE A 8 4.27 -0.10 7.42
C PHE A 8 4.55 0.91 8.55
N PRO A 9 5.57 1.79 8.41
CA PRO A 9 6.11 2.58 9.52
C PRO A 9 5.27 3.84 9.83
N ASN A 10 3.97 3.67 10.07
CA ASN A 10 3.02 4.77 10.29
C ASN A 10 3.34 5.66 11.50
N GLU A 11 4.06 5.14 12.50
CA GLU A 11 4.41 5.85 13.74
C GLU A 11 5.87 6.35 13.76
N ASP A 12 6.67 5.99 12.75
CA ASP A 12 8.08 6.37 12.67
C ASP A 12 8.22 7.83 12.24
N LYS A 13 8.79 8.66 13.12
CA LYS A 13 8.97 10.10 12.89
C LYS A 13 9.91 10.42 11.74
N ASP A 14 10.94 9.60 11.52
CA ASP A 14 11.90 9.80 10.44
C ASP A 14 11.26 9.46 9.09
N PHE A 15 10.45 8.40 9.05
CA PHE A 15 9.61 8.09 7.89
C PHE A 15 8.61 9.21 7.59
N ILE A 16 7.86 9.68 8.60
CA ILE A 16 6.87 10.76 8.43
C ILE A 16 7.54 12.03 7.88
N LYS A 17 8.76 12.34 8.32
CA LYS A 17 9.52 13.51 7.87
C LYS A 17 9.98 13.39 6.42
N ASN A 18 10.37 12.20 5.97
CA ASN A 18 10.83 11.96 4.60
C ASN A 18 10.46 10.54 4.12
N PRO A 19 9.23 10.31 3.65
CA PRO A 19 8.76 8.96 3.35
C PRO A 19 9.27 8.44 2.00
N TYR A 20 9.69 9.33 1.11
CA TYR A 20 9.95 9.01 -0.29
C TYR A 20 11.09 8.00 -0.52
N PRO A 21 12.21 8.01 0.23
CA PRO A 21 13.24 6.99 0.11
C PRO A 21 12.70 5.59 0.36
N TYR A 22 11.99 5.39 1.47
CA TYR A 22 11.38 4.11 1.81
C TYR A 22 10.31 3.69 0.78
N LEU A 23 9.42 4.61 0.40
CA LEU A 23 8.41 4.33 -0.63
C LEU A 23 9.02 4.00 -2.01
N LYS A 24 10.20 4.55 -2.33
CA LYS A 24 10.95 4.19 -3.54
C LYS A 24 11.48 2.76 -3.47
N GLU A 25 12.00 2.34 -2.32
CA GLU A 25 12.45 0.96 -2.10
C GLU A 25 11.29 -0.03 -2.23
N LEU A 26 10.13 0.27 -1.62
CA LEU A 26 8.93 -0.53 -1.78
C LEU A 26 8.50 -0.63 -3.25
N ARG A 27 8.46 0.50 -3.98
CA ARG A 27 8.11 0.52 -5.41
C ARG A 27 9.05 -0.32 -6.28
N ASN A 28 10.35 -0.27 -5.98
CA ASN A 28 11.35 -1.00 -6.75
C ASN A 28 11.32 -2.51 -6.46
N SER A 29 10.91 -2.91 -5.27
CA SER A 29 10.88 -4.32 -4.87
C SER A 29 9.60 -5.04 -5.32
N SER A 30 8.44 -4.39 -5.24
CA SER A 30 7.15 -4.97 -5.66
C SER A 30 6.09 -3.89 -5.89
N PRO A 31 5.16 -4.06 -6.85
CA PRO A 31 4.03 -3.15 -7.04
C PRO A 31 3.02 -3.18 -5.89
N ILE A 32 2.97 -4.29 -5.14
CA ILE A 32 2.03 -4.53 -4.02
C ILE A 32 2.75 -5.09 -2.79
N HIS A 33 2.35 -4.63 -1.60
CA HIS A 33 2.84 -5.10 -0.31
C HIS A 33 1.67 -5.29 0.65
N TYR A 34 1.68 -6.35 1.46
CA TYR A 34 0.68 -6.58 2.50
C TYR A 34 1.19 -6.02 3.83
N ASP A 35 0.50 -5.04 4.40
CA ASP A 35 0.82 -4.53 5.73
C ASP A 35 0.15 -5.37 6.82
N LYS A 36 0.98 -6.06 7.61
CA LYS A 36 0.53 -6.99 8.65
C LYS A 36 -0.23 -6.31 9.79
N LEU A 37 -0.02 -5.01 10.01
CA LEU A 37 -0.67 -4.29 11.11
C LEU A 37 -2.09 -3.87 10.75
N SER A 38 -2.27 -3.25 9.57
CA SER A 38 -3.59 -2.80 9.13
C SER A 38 -4.40 -3.88 8.41
N GLY A 39 -3.75 -4.94 7.93
CA GLY A 39 -4.37 -5.94 7.06
C GLY A 39 -4.67 -5.40 5.66
N LEU A 40 -4.07 -4.27 5.27
CA LEU A 40 -4.30 -3.61 3.99
C LEU A 40 -3.17 -3.88 3.00
N ASN A 41 -3.50 -3.78 1.71
CA ASN A 41 -2.51 -3.82 0.64
C ASN A 41 -2.08 -2.41 0.26
N LEU A 42 -0.76 -2.16 0.26
CA LEU A 42 -0.16 -0.94 -0.26
C LEU A 42 0.19 -1.14 -1.74
N ILE A 43 -0.26 -0.21 -2.59
CA ILE A 43 0.01 -0.18 -4.03
C ILE A 43 0.99 0.97 -4.34
N THR A 44 2.07 0.69 -5.04
CA THR A 44 3.21 1.62 -5.16
C THR A 44 3.48 2.12 -6.58
N HIS A 45 3.02 1.39 -7.60
CA HIS A 45 3.18 1.75 -9.01
C HIS A 45 2.02 2.63 -9.49
N PHE A 46 2.35 3.68 -10.25
CA PHE A 46 1.37 4.68 -10.66
C PHE A 46 0.24 4.11 -11.52
N GLU A 47 0.55 3.26 -12.50
CA GLU A 47 -0.48 2.68 -13.38
C GLU A 47 -1.45 1.79 -12.59
N ASP A 48 -0.95 1.03 -11.60
CA ASP A 48 -1.81 0.19 -10.75
C ASP A 48 -2.75 1.04 -9.88
N VAL A 49 -2.23 2.11 -9.25
CA VAL A 49 -3.05 3.06 -8.46
C VAL A 49 -4.16 3.66 -9.34
N LYS A 50 -3.80 4.09 -10.55
CA LYS A 50 -4.72 4.72 -11.50
C LYS A 50 -5.81 3.76 -11.97
N GLU A 51 -5.48 2.49 -12.24
CA GLU A 51 -6.47 1.49 -12.65
C GLU A 51 -7.39 1.08 -11.49
N ILE A 52 -6.86 0.98 -10.26
CA ILE A 52 -7.67 0.76 -9.06
C ILE A 52 -8.68 1.89 -8.86
N GLN A 53 -8.25 3.15 -8.99
CA GLN A 53 -9.13 4.31 -8.80
C GLN A 53 -10.27 4.42 -9.82
N LYS A 54 -10.10 3.86 -11.02
CA LYS A 54 -11.15 3.83 -12.06
C LYS A 54 -12.05 2.61 -11.98
N SER A 55 -11.59 1.56 -11.30
CA SER A 55 -12.26 0.27 -11.29
C SER A 55 -13.50 0.29 -10.39
N LYS A 56 -14.59 -0.29 -10.88
CA LYS A 56 -15.84 -0.48 -10.11
C LYS A 56 -15.75 -1.60 -9.07
N ASN A 57 -14.66 -2.36 -9.06
CA ASN A 57 -14.44 -3.44 -8.11
C ASN A 57 -13.95 -2.94 -6.75
N PHE A 58 -13.51 -1.68 -6.68
CA PHE A 58 -13.06 -1.05 -5.44
C PHE A 58 -14.05 0.05 -5.04
N SER A 59 -14.25 0.18 -3.74
CA SER A 59 -15.15 1.19 -3.14
C SER A 59 -14.42 1.92 -2.03
N SER A 60 -14.77 3.19 -1.82
CA SER A 60 -14.35 3.96 -0.63
C SER A 60 -15.25 3.72 0.58
N SER A 61 -16.36 2.98 0.42
CA SER A 61 -17.21 2.59 1.55
C SER A 61 -16.49 1.60 2.46
N GLU A 62 -16.79 1.63 3.75
CA GLU A 62 -16.29 0.63 4.68
C GLU A 62 -16.67 -0.79 4.22
N PRO A 63 -15.77 -1.77 4.40
CA PRO A 63 -16.08 -3.16 4.10
C PRO A 63 -17.31 -3.60 4.90
N ARG A 64 -18.33 -4.15 4.21
CA ARG A 64 -19.47 -4.75 4.90
C ARG A 64 -18.99 -6.00 5.63
N THR A 65 -19.02 -5.98 6.95
CA THR A 65 -18.89 -7.19 7.77
C THR A 65 -20.26 -7.84 7.90
N THR A 66 -20.44 -8.99 7.24
CA THR A 66 -21.59 -9.90 7.44
C THR A 66 -21.16 -11.10 8.24
#